data_AF-A0A920ITV5-F1
#
_entry.id   AF-A0A920ITV5-F1
#
_cell.length_a   1.000
_cell.length_b   1.000
_cell.length_c   1.000
_cell.angle_alpha   90.00
_cell.angle_beta   90.00
_cell.angle_gamma   90.00
#
_symmetry.space_group_name_H-M   'P 1'
#
loop_
_entity.id
_entity.type
_entity.pdbx_description
1 polymer ?
#
loop_
_entity_poly.entity_id
_entity_poly.type
_entity_poly.pdbx_seq_one_letter_code
_entity_poly.pdbx_strand_id
1 'polypeptide(L)'
;MVGGFNNVFEINRSFRNEGLSTKHNPEFTMLEFYSAYASLQKIMDFVSSIIQNAALDIDINIDSVIWNNNSFNLKTFKQQTMRESIIAHNPILRLKI
;
A
#
# COMPACT_ATOMS: atom_id res chain seq x y z
N MET A 1 -19.07 10.47 -1.44
CA MET A 1 -18.70 11.67 -0.68
C MET A 1 -19.93 12.58 -0.58
N VAL A 2 -20.77 12.40 0.44
CA VAL A 2 -22.16 12.91 0.43
C VAL A 2 -22.27 14.44 0.61
N GLY A 3 -21.14 15.17 0.73
CA GLY A 3 -21.09 16.65 0.81
C GLY A 3 -20.67 17.38 -0.47
N GLY A 4 -20.55 16.70 -1.62
CA GLY A 4 -20.22 17.34 -2.91
C GLY A 4 -18.71 17.50 -3.20
N PHE A 5 -17.83 17.13 -2.28
CA PHE A 5 -16.40 17.01 -2.57
C PHE A 5 -16.13 15.73 -3.37
N ASN A 6 -15.38 15.83 -4.46
CA ASN A 6 -15.08 14.68 -5.32
C ASN A 6 -13.73 14.03 -5.03
N ASN A 7 -12.83 14.71 -4.33
CA ASN A 7 -11.54 14.19 -3.89
C ASN A 7 -11.26 14.77 -2.50
N VAL A 8 -11.06 13.90 -1.51
CA VAL A 8 -10.73 14.29 -0.13
C VAL A 8 -9.67 13.35 0.41
N PHE A 9 -8.87 13.84 1.35
CA PHE A 9 -7.93 13.03 2.10
C PHE A 9 -7.83 13.53 3.55
N GLU A 10 -7.37 12.66 4.43
CA GLU A 10 -7.06 12.95 5.82
C GLU A 10 -5.74 12.26 6.20
N ILE A 11 -4.90 12.95 6.97
CA ILE A 11 -3.73 12.36 7.62
C ILE A 11 -3.85 12.60 9.10
N ASN A 12 -4.05 11.55 9.89
CA ASN A 12 -4.31 11.70 11.32
C ASN A 12 -3.88 10.48 12.15
N ARG A 13 -4.14 10.53 13.46
CA ARG A 13 -3.96 9.42 14.39
C ARG A 13 -5.14 8.45 14.29
N SER A 14 -4.82 7.17 14.15
CA SER A 14 -5.76 6.07 14.36
C SER A 14 -5.36 5.31 15.62
N PHE A 15 -6.35 4.92 16.42
CA PHE A 15 -6.15 4.20 17.68
C PHE A 15 -6.70 2.78 17.55
N ARG A 16 -5.94 1.80 18.04
CA ARG A 16 -6.37 0.39 18.10
C ARG A 16 -6.17 -0.15 19.49
N ASN A 17 -7.23 -0.70 20.08
CA ASN A 17 -7.18 -1.39 21.35
C ASN A 17 -6.77 -2.86 21.13
N GLU A 18 -5.55 -3.06 20.62
CA GLU A 18 -4.95 -4.37 20.31
C GLU A 18 -3.81 -4.67 21.30
N GLY A 19 -3.30 -5.92 21.29
CA GLY A 19 -2.16 -6.31 22.11
C GLY A 19 -0.89 -5.54 21.75
N LEU A 20 -0.13 -5.12 22.76
CA LEU A 20 1.15 -4.42 22.57
C LEU A 20 2.19 -5.33 21.92
N SER A 21 2.88 -4.81 20.90
CA SER A 21 3.92 -5.51 20.17
C SER A 21 5.03 -4.55 19.79
N THR A 22 6.28 -5.02 19.71
CA THR A 22 7.42 -4.22 19.19
C THR A 22 7.23 -3.77 17.74
N LYS A 23 6.28 -4.36 17.01
CA LYS A 23 5.93 -4.01 15.62
C LYS A 23 4.63 -3.21 15.49
N HIS A 24 3.81 -3.11 16.55
CA HIS A 24 2.48 -2.51 16.47
C HIS A 24 2.29 -1.52 17.63
N ASN A 25 2.16 -0.24 17.29
CA ASN A 25 1.87 0.83 18.24
C ASN A 25 0.34 1.01 18.36
N PRO A 26 -0.23 1.17 19.57
CA PRO A 26 -1.67 1.39 19.74
C PRO A 26 -2.17 2.69 19.10
N GLU A 27 -1.26 3.59 18.74
CA GLU A 27 -1.51 4.82 18.00
C GLU A 27 -0.58 4.88 16.77
N PHE A 28 -1.12 5.11 15.58
CA PHE A 28 -0.31 5.25 14.36
C PHE A 28 -0.88 6.30 13.40
N THR A 29 0.00 6.82 12.53
CA THR A 29 -0.39 7.74 11.46
C THR A 29 -1.01 6.96 10.31
N MET A 30 -2.15 7.41 9.79
CA MET A 30 -2.71 6.87 8.55
C MET A 30 -3.11 7.99 7.61
N LEU A 31 -2.94 7.74 6.30
CA LEU A 31 -3.51 8.54 5.23
C LEU A 31 -4.74 7.80 4.69
N GLU A 32 -5.91 8.43 4.79
CA GLU A 32 -7.14 7.99 4.14
C GLU A 32 -7.45 8.95 3.00
N PHE A 33 -7.93 8.44 1.86
CA PHE A 33 -8.37 9.28 0.76
C PHE A 33 -9.54 8.66 0.02
N TYR A 34 -10.38 9.50 -0.57
CA TYR A 34 -11.50 9.10 -1.39
C TYR A 34 -11.49 9.91 -2.68
N SER A 35 -11.74 9.22 -3.80
CA SER A 35 -11.89 9.82 -5.12
C SER A 35 -13.17 9.30 -5.78
N ALA A 36 -14.10 10.20 -6.11
CA ALA A 36 -15.35 9.82 -6.77
C ALA A 36 -15.06 9.34 -8.19
N TYR A 37 -15.83 8.35 -8.65
CA TYR A 37 -15.73 7.77 -10.00
C TYR A 37 -14.37 7.11 -10.32
N ALA A 38 -13.53 6.90 -9.32
CA ALA A 38 -12.29 6.15 -9.47
C ALA A 38 -12.56 4.63 -9.42
N SER A 39 -11.97 3.90 -10.36
CA SER A 39 -11.91 2.44 -10.29
C SER A 39 -10.77 1.99 -9.37
N LEU A 40 -10.80 0.73 -8.93
CA LEU A 40 -9.70 0.15 -8.16
C LEU A 40 -8.35 0.32 -8.86
N GLN A 41 -8.28 0.16 -10.19
CA GLN A 41 -7.05 0.35 -10.94
C GLN A 41 -6.47 1.75 -10.77
N LYS A 42 -7.32 2.79 -10.92
CA LYS A 42 -6.89 4.19 -10.73
C LYS A 42 -6.36 4.43 -9.32
N ILE A 43 -6.99 3.81 -8.32
CA ILE A 43 -6.56 3.91 -6.92
C ILE A 43 -5.19 3.23 -6.70
N MET A 44 -4.96 2.05 -7.27
CA MET A 44 -3.66 1.36 -7.17
C MET A 44 -2.53 2.14 -7.85
N ASP A 45 -2.80 2.70 -9.02
CA ASP A 45 -1.84 3.53 -9.75
C ASP A 45 -1.50 4.80 -8.94
N PHE A 46 -2.52 5.43 -8.35
CA PHE A 46 -2.36 6.61 -7.51
C PHE A 46 -1.55 6.32 -6.23
N VAL A 47 -1.82 5.21 -5.53
CA VAL A 47 -1.04 4.80 -4.35
C VAL A 47 0.43 4.58 -4.71
N SER A 48 0.70 3.90 -5.83
CA SER A 48 2.07 3.67 -6.30
C SER A 48 2.78 5.00 -6.57
N SER A 49 2.10 5.95 -7.22
CA SER A 49 2.62 7.28 -7.50
C SER A 49 2.91 8.08 -6.23
N ILE A 50 2.05 8.03 -5.20
CA ILE A 50 2.32 8.71 -3.92
C ILE A 50 3.62 8.21 -3.30
N ILE A 51 3.81 6.89 -3.23
CA ILE A 51 5.00 6.29 -2.62
C ILE A 51 6.27 6.65 -3.41
N GLN A 52 6.19 6.57 -4.75
CA GLN A 52 7.31 6.90 -5.63
C GLN A 52 7.71 8.37 -5.51
N ASN A 53 6.74 9.29 -5.59
CA ASN A 53 7.01 10.72 -5.49
C ASN A 53 7.54 11.08 -4.10
N ALA A 54 6.98 10.54 -3.03
CA ALA A 54 7.49 10.77 -1.68
C ALA A 54 8.95 10.32 -1.52
N ALA A 55 9.35 9.22 -2.16
CA ALA A 55 10.75 8.79 -2.16
C ALA A 55 11.65 9.72 -3.00
N LEU A 56 11.20 10.12 -4.18
CA LEU A 56 11.93 11.05 -5.05
C LEU A 56 12.11 12.43 -4.40
N ASP A 57 11.10 12.94 -3.70
CA ASP A 57 11.12 14.24 -3.01
C ASP A 57 12.16 14.32 -1.88
N ILE A 58 12.65 13.17 -1.40
CA ILE A 58 13.74 13.07 -0.42
C ILE A 58 15.01 12.45 -1.02
N ASP A 59 15.17 12.56 -2.35
CA ASP A 59 16.35 12.14 -3.13
C ASP A 59 16.67 10.63 -3.03
N ILE A 60 15.66 9.78 -2.79
CA ILE A 60 15.85 8.32 -2.78
C ILE A 60 15.79 7.77 -4.21
N ASN A 61 16.79 6.94 -4.54
CA ASN A 61 16.79 6.19 -5.79
C ASN A 61 15.73 5.07 -5.75
N ILE A 62 14.61 5.29 -6.45
CA ILE A 62 13.48 4.35 -6.52
C ILE A 62 13.79 3.05 -7.29
N ASP A 63 14.93 2.95 -7.99
CA ASP A 63 15.33 1.70 -8.66
C ASP A 63 15.82 0.63 -7.68
N SER A 64 16.40 1.04 -6.56
CA SER A 64 17.01 0.13 -5.59
C SER A 64 17.06 0.78 -4.20
N VAL A 65 15.94 0.70 -3.49
CA VAL A 65 15.84 1.08 -2.07
C VAL A 65 16.31 -0.09 -1.21
N ILE A 66 17.30 0.14 -0.35
CA ILE A 66 17.80 -0.88 0.58
C ILE A 66 17.12 -0.69 1.93
N TRP A 67 16.43 -1.73 2.41
CA TRP A 67 15.79 -1.74 3.71
C TRP A 67 15.90 -3.13 4.35
N ASN A 68 16.43 -3.21 5.58
CA ASN A 68 16.64 -4.46 6.32
C ASN A 68 17.36 -5.54 5.48
N ASN A 69 18.46 -5.18 4.82
CA ASN A 69 19.25 -6.05 3.91
C ASN A 69 18.49 -6.58 2.68
N ASN A 70 17.31 -6.04 2.38
CA ASN A 70 16.56 -6.35 1.17
C ASN A 70 16.62 -5.16 0.21
N SER A 71 16.77 -5.43 -1.09
CA SER A 71 16.65 -4.42 -2.14
C SER A 71 15.23 -4.45 -2.70
N PHE A 72 14.63 -3.27 -2.83
CA PHE A 72 13.29 -3.05 -3.37
C PHE A 72 13.37 -2.11 -4.56
N ASN A 73 12.72 -2.49 -5.65
CA ASN A 73 12.48 -1.59 -6.78
C ASN A 73 11.08 -0.98 -6.63
N LEU A 74 11.00 0.33 -6.46
CA LEU A 74 9.74 1.06 -6.31
C LEU A 74 9.17 1.53 -7.65
N LYS A 75 9.84 1.38 -8.80
CA LYS A 75 9.27 1.76 -10.12
C LYS A 75 8.07 0.90 -10.51
N THR A 76 8.06 -0.37 -10.12
CA THR A 76 7.03 -1.31 -10.55
C THR A 76 6.44 -2.07 -9.37
N PHE A 77 5.13 -1.96 -9.18
CA PHE A 77 4.39 -2.70 -8.17
C PHE A 77 3.73 -3.92 -8.82
N LYS A 78 4.03 -5.12 -8.29
CA LYS A 78 3.38 -6.34 -8.75
C LYS A 78 1.92 -6.37 -8.30
N GLN A 79 1.01 -6.40 -9.26
CA GLN A 79 -0.42 -6.60 -9.00
C GLN A 79 -0.74 -8.08 -9.18
N GLN A 80 -1.37 -8.68 -8.16
CA GLN A 80 -1.81 -10.07 -8.19
C GLN A 80 -3.03 -10.23 -7.29
N THR A 81 -3.95 -11.10 -7.67
CA THR A 81 -5.05 -11.49 -6.80
C THR A 81 -4.54 -12.28 -5.61
N MET A 82 -5.33 -12.31 -4.53
CA MET A 82 -5.03 -13.14 -3.37
C MET A 82 -4.88 -14.62 -3.76
N ARG A 83 -5.74 -15.12 -4.66
CA ARG A 83 -5.69 -16.51 -5.15
C ARG A 83 -4.38 -16.82 -5.85
N GLU A 84 -3.95 -15.96 -6.78
CA GLU A 84 -2.68 -16.12 -7.49
C GLU A 84 -1.49 -16.11 -6.52
N SER A 85 -1.51 -15.21 -5.54
CA SER A 85 -0.47 -15.14 -4.51
C SER A 85 -0.39 -16.42 -3.68
N ILE A 86 -1.53 -16.95 -3.23
CA ILE A 86 -1.58 -18.21 -2.46
C ILE A 86 -1.00 -19.35 -3.30
N ILE A 87 -1.42 -19.48 -4.55
CA ILE A 87 -0.94 -20.51 -5.46
C ILE A 87 0.56 -20.37 -5.73
N ALA A 88 1.05 -19.14 -5.93
CA ALA A 88 2.47 -18.87 -6.19
C ALA A 88 3.38 -19.31 -5.03
N HIS A 89 2.92 -19.16 -3.79
CA HIS A 89 3.67 -19.56 -2.59
C HIS A 89 3.36 -21.00 -2.13
N ASN A 90 2.30 -21.61 -2.66
CA ASN A 90 1.88 -22.98 -2.32
C ASN A 90 1.55 -23.76 -3.61
N PRO A 91 2.55 -24.11 -4.44
CA PRO A 91 2.30 -24.71 -5.76
C PRO A 91 1.48 -26.01 -5.73
N ILE A 92 1.55 -26.75 -4.61
CA ILE A 92 0.77 -27.98 -4.37
C ILE A 92 -0.75 -27.76 -4.47
N LEU A 93 -1.24 -26.54 -4.25
CA LEU A 93 -2.66 -26.22 -4.32
C LEU A 93 -3.19 -26.06 -5.76
N ARG A 94 -2.31 -26.00 -6.79
CA ARG A 94 -2.75 -25.90 -8.20
C ARG A 94 -3.61 -27.06 -8.68
N LEU A 95 -3.49 -28.23 -8.06
CA LEU A 95 -4.18 -29.45 -8.49
C LEU A 95 -5.52 -29.68 -7.77
N LYS A 96 -5.92 -28.78 -6.88
CA LYS A 96 -7.11 -28.93 -6.01
C LYS A 96 -8.19 -27.86 -6.21
N ILE A 97 -7.99 -26.89 -7.12
CA ILE A 97 -8.90 -25.76 -7.36
C ILE A 97 -9.05 -25.51 -8.85
#